data_AF-A0A1D6ILA7-F1
#
_entry.id   AF-A0A1D6ILA7-F1
#
_cell.length_a   1.000
_cell.length_b   1.000
_cell.length_c   1.000
_cell.angle_alpha   90.00
_cell.angle_beta   90.00
_cell.angle_gamma   90.00
#
_symmetry.space_group_name_H-M   'P 1'
#
loop_
_entity.id
_entity.type
_entity.pdbx_description
1 polymer ?
#
loop_
_entity_poly.entity_id
_entity_poly.type
_entity_poly.pdbx_seq_one_letter_code
_entity_poly.pdbx_strand_id
1 'polypeptide(L)'
;MESQTNSFVSKWLLRKLMGYGIGDIGLVVSSAGLSIWTEWISFPNACCLSVVRASDQQVIDNDIANSTSCIVFVVSESISWEMQKERFNSLLACIPDESNLPLLIFSGDTYNEGYEYASKYIINRLGLNGLNRGKIGSSLVIFLVENYTEDHANGFFDDDKLREGLKWLVSSLPVQPDVTLVKTHELLLEYLNPQLELLNTHVAPGAGPGDCISVFNNAVNQLAEEILAAANANCSQWPAPEIDLLERTSNERIYAEMFLPSIGWSSPSRIQPLLAAINSCKIPEFSYDLSWLNHGSHMGKQIQDQKKLLEECLARYLTESARLLDESQVVTEVNVMVQNCVGLELQDSSYYLAPRWVAIFRRIYNWRLAKLSTGKLSEAYVLTQHLYQAPAAAGSNGTTQGLTANTASSDAVDHIMMPAVSTGITLDEIIEISCDLNVVDAQPVTLPPRLPVHVHEEPQALADTNGVLGVDEMYIPRRVELGEVMPISDDKLSRLRVELGEAMPIKTDDKLSRLLEQCTKLQDRIDETLSIYF
;
A
#
# COMPACT_ATOMS: atom_id res chain seq x y z
N MET A 1 -26.26 24.70 50.02
CA MET A 1 -25.49 25.47 49.01
C MET A 1 -24.39 24.62 48.36
N GLU A 2 -23.86 23.58 49.03
CA GLU A 2 -22.78 22.72 48.50
C GLU A 2 -23.16 21.75 47.36
N SER A 3 -24.42 21.30 47.24
CA SER A 3 -24.82 20.46 46.08
C SER A 3 -25.07 21.27 44.80
N GLN A 4 -25.13 22.60 44.91
CA GLN A 4 -25.37 23.49 43.79
C GLN A 4 -24.08 23.80 43.02
N THR A 5 -22.94 23.92 43.70
CA THR A 5 -21.63 24.26 43.11
C THR A 5 -21.18 23.24 42.07
N ASN A 6 -21.29 21.93 42.31
CA ASN A 6 -20.92 20.92 41.31
C ASN A 6 -21.79 20.98 40.03
N SER A 7 -23.11 21.11 40.18
CA SER A 7 -24.00 21.30 39.03
C SER A 7 -23.61 22.56 38.25
N PHE A 8 -23.17 23.62 38.94
CA PHE A 8 -22.69 24.84 38.29
C PHE A 8 -21.33 24.68 37.63
N VAL A 9 -20.34 24.01 38.23
CA VAL A 9 -19.02 23.73 37.62
C VAL A 9 -19.19 22.90 36.36
N SER A 10 -19.91 21.78 36.47
CA SER A 10 -20.12 20.87 35.35
C SER A 10 -20.88 21.55 34.22
N LYS A 11 -21.95 22.31 34.52
CA LYS A 11 -22.67 23.09 33.51
C LYS A 11 -21.82 24.20 32.90
N TRP A 12 -21.01 24.89 33.70
CA TRP A 12 -20.13 25.95 33.23
C TRP A 12 -19.05 25.39 32.30
N LEU A 13 -18.40 24.30 32.69
CA LEU A 13 -17.36 23.64 31.90
C LEU A 13 -17.93 23.08 30.60
N LEU A 14 -19.06 22.35 30.67
CA LEU A 14 -19.75 21.85 29.48
C LEU A 14 -20.12 23.00 28.54
N ARG A 15 -20.62 24.11 29.08
CA ARG A 15 -20.96 25.30 28.29
C ARG A 15 -19.75 25.94 27.61
N LYS A 16 -18.56 25.83 28.20
CA LYS A 16 -17.30 26.32 27.62
C LYS A 16 -16.73 25.36 26.57
N LEU A 17 -16.80 24.05 26.81
CA LEU A 17 -16.20 23.03 25.93
C LEU A 17 -17.12 22.59 24.78
N MET A 18 -18.44 22.66 24.96
CA MET A 18 -19.43 22.21 23.97
C MET A 18 -19.99 23.34 23.11
N GLY A 19 -19.83 24.59 23.55
CA GLY A 19 -20.38 25.77 22.90
C GLY A 19 -21.90 25.92 23.05
N TYR A 20 -22.44 26.96 22.43
CA TYR A 20 -23.84 27.40 22.49
C TYR A 20 -24.62 27.09 21.21
N GLY A 21 -24.01 26.44 20.22
CA GLY A 21 -24.59 26.17 18.90
C GLY A 21 -24.21 27.22 17.86
N ILE A 22 -25.14 27.56 16.95
CA ILE A 22 -24.96 28.19 15.61
C ILE A 22 -24.30 29.61 15.62
N GLY A 23 -23.82 30.10 16.76
CA GLY A 23 -23.13 31.40 16.88
C GLY A 23 -21.64 31.34 17.22
N ASP A 24 -21.10 30.18 17.59
CA ASP A 24 -19.71 30.07 18.02
C ASP A 24 -18.78 29.87 16.82
N ILE A 25 -17.83 30.80 16.68
CA ILE A 25 -16.81 30.74 15.63
C ILE A 25 -15.97 29.47 15.84
N GLY A 26 -15.87 28.65 14.79
CA GLY A 26 -15.13 27.39 14.82
C GLY A 26 -15.93 26.18 15.31
N LEU A 27 -17.18 26.31 15.75
CA LEU A 27 -18.01 25.14 16.08
C LEU A 27 -18.70 24.60 14.82
N VAL A 28 -18.33 23.39 14.38
CA VAL A 28 -18.83 22.79 13.13
C VAL A 28 -19.98 21.82 13.39
N VAL A 29 -19.89 21.02 14.45
CA VAL A 29 -20.93 20.07 14.85
C VAL A 29 -21.29 20.33 16.30
N SER A 30 -22.59 20.39 16.58
CA SER A 30 -23.13 20.50 17.92
C SER A 30 -24.34 19.57 18.06
N SER A 31 -24.22 18.56 18.91
CA SER A 31 -25.30 17.62 19.22
C SER A 31 -25.26 17.24 20.71
N ALA A 32 -26.26 16.47 21.17
CA ALA A 32 -26.38 16.10 22.57
C ALA A 32 -25.15 15.28 23.02
N GLY A 33 -24.29 15.89 23.85
CA GLY A 33 -23.09 15.25 24.36
C GLY A 33 -21.92 15.16 23.36
N LEU A 34 -22.00 15.80 22.19
CA LEU A 34 -20.90 15.85 21.23
C LEU A 34 -20.74 17.26 20.60
N SER A 35 -19.51 17.73 20.52
CA SER A 35 -19.15 18.93 19.75
C SER A 35 -17.86 18.71 18.96
N ILE A 36 -17.79 19.31 17.76
CA ILE A 36 -16.57 19.30 16.94
C ILE A 36 -16.21 20.75 16.63
N TRP A 37 -15.01 21.13 17.07
CA TRP A 37 -14.42 22.43 16.82
C TRP A 37 -13.38 22.35 15.70
N THR A 38 -13.29 23.41 14.91
CA THR A 38 -12.30 23.61 13.86
C THR A 38 -11.54 24.90 14.11
N GLU A 39 -10.22 24.85 13.89
CA GLU A 39 -9.36 26.02 13.77
C GLU A 39 -8.57 25.91 12.48
N TRP A 40 -8.63 26.95 11.65
CA TRP A 40 -7.90 27.05 10.39
C TRP A 40 -6.66 27.91 10.58
N ILE A 41 -5.48 27.31 10.39
CA ILE A 41 -4.20 27.99 10.46
C ILE A 41 -3.77 28.31 9.02
N SER A 42 -3.46 29.58 8.73
CA SER A 42 -3.17 30.01 7.35
C SER A 42 -1.75 29.66 6.88
N PHE A 43 -0.79 29.47 7.79
CA PHE A 43 0.60 29.18 7.44
C PHE A 43 1.28 28.30 8.50
N PRO A 44 1.57 27.03 8.20
CA PRO A 44 1.11 26.26 7.04
C PRO A 44 -0.42 26.13 7.02
N ASN A 45 -1.02 25.96 5.84
CA ASN A 45 -2.46 25.70 5.69
C ASN A 45 -2.81 24.40 6.43
N ALA A 46 -3.35 24.51 7.64
CA ALA A 46 -3.71 23.38 8.48
C ALA A 46 -5.12 23.54 9.05
N CYS A 47 -5.84 22.43 9.15
CA CYS A 47 -7.16 22.35 9.78
C CYS A 47 -7.04 21.48 11.02
N CYS A 48 -7.22 22.06 12.20
CA CYS A 48 -7.20 21.33 13.46
C CYS A 48 -8.64 21.03 13.90
N LEU A 49 -8.97 19.75 14.07
CA LEU A 49 -10.26 19.32 14.58
C LEU A 49 -10.14 18.89 16.04
N SER A 50 -11.00 19.44 16.90
CA SER A 50 -11.13 19.02 18.30
C SER A 50 -12.51 18.41 18.53
N VAL A 51 -12.56 17.11 18.80
CA VAL A 51 -13.78 16.37 19.10
C VAL A 51 -13.94 16.30 20.62
N VAL A 52 -15.03 16.86 21.14
CA VAL A 52 -15.35 16.84 22.57
C VAL A 52 -16.63 16.03 22.78
N ARG A 53 -16.50 14.95 23.53
CA ARG A 53 -17.63 14.12 23.96
C ARG A 53 -17.86 14.29 25.46
N ALA A 54 -19.08 14.63 25.83
CA ALA A 54 -19.52 14.71 27.21
C ALA A 54 -20.38 13.49 27.56
N SER A 55 -20.07 12.83 28.68
CA SER A 55 -20.92 11.79 29.24
C SER A 55 -21.34 12.19 30.66
N ASP A 56 -22.65 12.30 30.86
CA ASP A 56 -23.29 12.43 32.17
C ASP A 56 -23.87 11.10 32.68
N GLN A 57 -23.81 10.05 31.86
CA GLN A 57 -24.44 8.76 32.09
C GLN A 57 -23.52 7.77 32.81
N GLN A 58 -24.11 6.96 33.69
CA GLN A 58 -23.43 5.86 34.40
C GLN A 58 -23.02 4.71 33.46
N VAL A 59 -23.58 4.65 32.25
CA VAL A 59 -23.25 3.66 31.23
C VAL A 59 -22.51 4.39 30.13
N ILE A 60 -21.21 4.13 30.06
CA ILE A 60 -20.33 4.62 29.00
C ILE A 60 -20.36 3.51 27.94
N ASP A 61 -20.96 3.78 26.78
CA ASP A 61 -20.89 2.83 25.67
C ASP A 61 -19.43 2.60 25.26
N ASN A 62 -19.09 1.38 24.85
CA ASN A 62 -17.72 1.02 24.47
C ASN A 62 -17.17 1.91 23.33
N ASP A 63 -18.04 2.50 22.52
CA ASP A 63 -17.69 3.45 21.45
C ASP A 63 -17.09 4.76 21.98
N ILE A 64 -17.22 5.04 23.30
CA ILE A 64 -16.67 6.24 23.92
C ILE A 64 -15.14 6.18 24.04
N ALA A 65 -14.60 4.98 24.27
CA ALA A 65 -13.16 4.79 24.51
C ALA A 65 -12.32 4.80 23.22
N ASN A 66 -12.90 4.38 22.10
CA ASN A 66 -12.21 4.38 20.82
C ASN A 66 -11.90 5.83 20.42
N SER A 67 -10.68 6.10 19.96
CA SER A 67 -10.15 7.42 19.58
C SER A 67 -9.98 8.47 20.69
N THR A 68 -10.13 8.08 21.96
CA THR A 68 -9.89 9.01 23.08
C THR A 68 -8.42 9.38 23.16
N SER A 69 -8.12 10.68 23.07
CA SER A 69 -6.76 11.23 23.18
C SER A 69 -6.43 11.76 24.58
N CYS A 70 -7.46 12.09 25.38
CA CYS A 70 -7.32 12.65 26.72
C CYS A 70 -8.63 12.49 27.52
N ILE A 71 -8.54 12.65 28.83
CA ILE A 71 -9.70 12.64 29.72
C ILE A 71 -9.74 13.94 30.52
N VAL A 72 -10.90 14.58 30.55
CA VAL A 72 -11.21 15.68 31.47
C VAL A 72 -12.23 15.17 32.48
N PHE A 73 -11.91 15.20 33.76
CA PHE A 73 -12.76 14.72 34.84
C PHE A 73 -13.03 15.83 35.85
N VAL A 74 -14.30 16.02 36.23
CA VAL A 74 -14.68 17.02 37.22
C VAL A 74 -14.94 16.34 38.55
N VAL A 75 -14.24 16.79 39.60
CA VAL A 75 -14.44 16.31 40.97
C VAL A 75 -15.19 17.33 41.81
N SER A 76 -15.89 16.84 42.83
CA SER A 76 -16.39 17.71 43.88
C SER A 76 -16.51 17.01 45.23
N GLU A 77 -16.25 17.72 46.33
CA GLU A 77 -16.47 17.27 47.70
C GLU A 77 -17.94 17.01 48.01
N SER A 78 -18.86 17.61 47.26
CA SER A 78 -20.30 17.39 47.44
C SER A 78 -20.76 15.98 47.06
N ILE A 79 -19.94 15.22 46.33
CA ILE A 79 -20.20 13.84 45.95
C ILE A 79 -19.26 12.94 46.73
N SER A 80 -19.74 11.80 47.23
CA SER A 80 -18.87 10.84 47.93
C SER A 80 -17.71 10.40 47.03
N TRP A 81 -16.52 10.33 47.62
CA TRP A 81 -15.31 9.92 46.90
C TRP A 81 -15.42 8.48 46.38
N GLU A 82 -16.16 7.62 47.07
CA GLU A 82 -16.45 6.25 46.62
C GLU A 82 -17.21 6.26 45.28
N MET A 83 -18.24 7.11 45.15
CA MET A 83 -19.04 7.19 43.93
C MET A 83 -18.24 7.80 42.77
N GLN A 84 -17.44 8.83 43.03
CA GLN A 84 -16.59 9.44 42.01
C GLN A 84 -15.52 8.46 41.51
N LYS A 85 -14.91 7.72 42.43
CA LYS A 85 -13.93 6.67 42.12
C LYS A 85 -14.55 5.54 41.32
N GLU A 86 -15.76 5.09 41.66
CA GLU A 86 -16.48 4.07 40.90
C GLU A 86 -16.74 4.53 39.47
N ARG A 87 -17.29 5.74 39.27
CA ARG A 87 -17.53 6.32 37.93
C ARG A 87 -16.25 6.44 37.11
N PHE A 88 -15.17 6.90 37.74
CA PHE A 88 -13.88 7.01 37.07
C PHE A 88 -13.34 5.62 36.67
N ASN A 89 -13.47 4.61 37.54
CA ASN A 89 -13.09 3.23 37.22
C ASN A 89 -13.95 2.62 36.12
N SER A 90 -15.25 2.92 36.05
CA SER A 90 -16.11 2.52 34.95
C SER A 90 -15.65 3.10 33.62
N LEU A 91 -15.26 4.38 33.58
CA LEU A 91 -14.66 5.00 32.39
C LEU A 91 -13.34 4.29 32.01
N LEU A 92 -12.46 4.07 32.98
CA LEU A 92 -11.20 3.38 32.74
C LEU A 92 -11.37 1.93 32.28
N ALA A 93 -12.48 1.26 32.60
CA ALA A 93 -12.74 -0.09 32.13
C ALA A 93 -12.92 -0.16 30.61
N CYS A 94 -13.46 0.89 29.99
CA CYS A 94 -13.66 0.99 28.54
C CYS A 94 -12.37 1.30 27.78
N ILE A 95 -11.40 1.97 28.42
CA ILE A 95 -10.15 2.41 27.78
C ILE A 95 -9.19 1.22 27.62
N PRO A 96 -8.57 1.02 26.44
CA PRO A 96 -7.57 -0.03 26.24
C PRO A 96 -6.41 0.08 27.23
N ASP A 97 -5.85 -1.07 27.62
CA ASP A 97 -4.60 -1.10 28.38
C ASP A 97 -3.48 -0.41 27.56
N GLU A 98 -2.47 0.18 28.24
CA GLU A 98 -1.32 0.86 27.61
C GLU A 98 -1.63 2.13 26.80
N SER A 99 -2.86 2.66 26.88
CA SER A 99 -3.24 3.91 26.18
C SER A 99 -2.48 5.17 26.63
N ASN A 100 -1.89 5.17 27.84
CA ASN A 100 -1.09 6.25 28.42
C ASN A 100 -1.71 7.66 28.29
N LEU A 101 -3.03 7.77 28.50
CA LEU A 101 -3.76 9.02 28.27
C LEU A 101 -3.44 10.07 29.36
N PRO A 102 -3.37 11.37 29.00
CA PRO A 102 -3.34 12.45 29.97
C PRO A 102 -4.72 12.65 30.62
N LEU A 103 -4.72 12.84 31.94
CA LEU A 103 -5.90 13.10 32.76
C LEU A 103 -5.87 14.51 33.35
N LEU A 104 -6.81 15.35 32.96
CA LEU A 104 -7.02 16.66 33.56
C LEU A 104 -8.20 16.62 34.53
N ILE A 105 -7.96 16.95 35.79
CA ILE A 105 -8.97 16.97 36.85
C ILE A 105 -9.29 18.42 37.19
N PHE A 106 -10.56 18.81 37.07
CA PHE A 106 -11.04 20.09 37.55
C PHE A 106 -11.76 19.94 38.89
N SER A 107 -11.42 20.78 39.85
CA SER A 107 -12.16 20.92 41.10
C SER A 107 -12.72 22.35 41.21
N GLY A 108 -14.00 22.45 41.52
CA GLY A 108 -14.65 23.73 41.83
C GLY A 108 -14.73 24.03 43.32
N ASP A 109 -14.11 23.22 44.17
CA ASP A 109 -14.15 23.39 45.62
C ASP A 109 -12.91 24.14 46.10
N THR A 110 -13.08 24.86 47.21
CA THR A 110 -12.01 25.62 47.86
C THR A 110 -11.34 24.76 48.93
N TYR A 111 -10.02 24.66 48.87
CA TYR A 111 -9.21 23.95 49.86
C TYR A 111 -8.43 24.97 50.69
N ASN A 112 -8.52 24.85 52.01
CA ASN A 112 -7.78 25.70 52.95
C ASN A 112 -6.29 25.31 53.05
N GLU A 113 -5.94 24.15 52.50
CA GLU A 113 -4.59 23.59 52.50
C GLU A 113 -3.85 24.03 51.22
N GLY A 114 -2.51 24.01 51.25
CA GLY A 114 -1.70 24.39 50.08
C GLY A 114 -2.00 23.52 48.86
N TYR A 115 -1.87 24.10 47.67
CA TYR A 115 -2.19 23.47 46.37
C TYR A 115 -1.64 22.03 46.23
N GLU A 116 -0.38 21.80 46.58
CA GLU A 116 0.25 20.47 46.46
C GLU A 116 -0.44 19.41 47.33
N TYR A 117 -0.87 19.80 48.54
CA TYR A 117 -1.56 18.90 49.45
C TYR A 117 -2.97 18.57 48.93
N ALA A 118 -3.73 19.60 48.54
CA ALA A 118 -5.08 19.43 47.98
C ALA A 118 -5.06 18.58 46.69
N SER A 119 -4.11 18.84 45.80
CA SER A 119 -3.92 18.05 44.57
C SER A 119 -3.61 16.58 44.88
N LYS A 120 -2.65 16.33 45.77
CA LYS A 120 -2.30 14.97 46.21
C LYS A 120 -3.46 14.26 46.90
N TYR A 121 -4.26 14.99 47.68
CA TYR A 121 -5.46 14.47 48.32
C TYR A 121 -6.46 13.93 47.28
N ILE A 122 -6.80 14.73 46.26
CA ILE A 122 -7.72 14.33 45.18
C ILE A 122 -7.19 13.11 44.42
N ILE A 123 -5.92 13.13 44.03
CA ILE A 123 -5.25 12.03 43.32
C ILE A 123 -5.33 10.72 44.12
N ASN A 124 -5.07 10.78 45.43
CA ASN A 124 -5.15 9.63 46.31
C ASN A 124 -6.59 9.10 46.44
N ARG A 125 -7.57 10.00 46.56
CA ARG A 125 -8.99 9.64 46.72
C ARG A 125 -9.57 8.98 45.46
N LEU A 126 -9.20 9.48 44.28
CA LEU A 126 -9.56 8.83 43.00
C LEU A 126 -8.85 7.49 42.78
N GLY A 127 -7.78 7.22 43.54
CA GLY A 127 -7.06 5.95 43.46
C GLY A 127 -6.11 5.86 42.26
N LEU A 128 -5.62 6.99 41.76
CA LEU A 128 -4.72 7.03 40.60
C LEU A 128 -3.37 6.32 40.85
N ASN A 129 -2.89 6.35 42.10
CA ASN A 129 -1.62 5.70 42.49
C ASN A 129 -1.62 4.16 42.39
N GLY A 130 -2.78 3.54 42.14
CA GLY A 130 -2.94 2.08 41.99
C GLY A 130 -3.26 1.61 40.57
N LEU A 131 -3.22 2.51 39.57
CA LEU A 131 -3.58 2.19 38.18
C LEU A 131 -2.48 1.36 37.49
N ASN A 132 -2.55 0.05 37.69
CA ASN A 132 -1.48 -0.91 37.36
C ASN A 132 -1.41 -1.35 35.88
N ARG A 133 -1.94 -0.58 34.92
CA ARG A 133 -2.04 -1.00 33.50
C ARG A 133 -1.65 0.04 32.46
N GLY A 134 -0.98 1.13 32.86
CA GLY A 134 -0.52 2.15 31.90
C GLY A 134 -1.64 2.84 31.12
N LYS A 135 -2.87 2.89 31.66
CA LYS A 135 -4.00 3.57 31.00
C LYS A 135 -3.89 5.09 31.06
N ILE A 136 -3.41 5.61 32.20
CA ILE A 136 -3.18 7.03 32.45
C ILE A 136 -1.67 7.24 32.56
N GLY A 137 -1.10 8.05 31.66
CA GLY A 137 0.34 8.35 31.62
C GLY A 137 0.72 9.56 32.47
N SER A 138 -0.18 10.54 32.59
CA SER A 138 0.04 11.77 33.31
C SER A 138 -1.27 12.33 33.88
N SER A 139 -1.20 13.09 34.98
CA SER A 139 -2.38 13.70 35.59
C SER A 139 -2.09 15.09 36.15
N LEU A 140 -3.04 16.01 35.99
CA LEU A 140 -2.99 17.36 36.58
C LEU A 140 -4.32 17.69 37.24
N VAL A 141 -4.27 18.32 38.42
CA VAL A 141 -5.43 18.84 39.13
C VAL A 141 -5.43 20.36 39.05
N ILE A 142 -6.50 20.97 38.54
CA ILE A 142 -6.68 22.42 38.48
C ILE A 142 -7.89 22.80 39.34
N PHE A 143 -7.69 23.78 40.22
CA PHE A 143 -8.76 24.39 41.01
C PHE A 143 -9.29 25.60 40.24
N LEU A 144 -10.60 25.61 39.98
CA LEU A 144 -11.28 26.63 39.19
C LEU A 144 -11.70 27.85 40.01
N VAL A 145 -11.57 27.79 41.33
CA VAL A 145 -11.91 28.88 42.24
C VAL A 145 -10.64 29.33 42.95
N GLU A 146 -10.30 30.61 42.88
CA GLU A 146 -9.21 31.17 43.68
C GLU A 146 -9.65 31.30 45.15
N ASN A 147 -8.72 31.02 46.08
CA ASN A 147 -8.90 31.32 47.49
C ASN A 147 -8.89 32.85 47.70
N TYR A 148 -10.01 33.51 47.45
CA TYR A 148 -10.18 34.92 47.81
C TYR A 148 -10.20 35.02 49.34
N THR A 149 -9.29 35.85 49.87
CA THR A 149 -9.30 36.31 51.26
C THR A 149 -10.71 36.76 51.66
N GLU A 150 -11.12 36.31 52.84
CA GLU A 150 -12.44 36.24 53.50
C GLU A 150 -13.56 37.26 53.23
N ASP A 151 -13.39 38.33 52.46
CA ASP A 151 -14.39 39.40 52.41
C ASP A 151 -15.29 39.46 51.18
N HIS A 152 -14.94 38.91 50.01
CA HIS A 152 -15.76 39.03 48.79
C HIS A 152 -15.96 37.67 48.10
N ALA A 153 -16.82 36.82 48.67
CA ALA A 153 -17.27 35.57 48.07
C ALA A 153 -18.26 35.80 46.91
N ASN A 154 -17.76 36.33 45.79
CA ASN A 154 -18.43 36.19 44.49
C ASN A 154 -17.65 35.15 43.69
N GLY A 155 -17.81 33.88 44.09
CA GLY A 155 -17.15 32.71 43.52
C GLY A 155 -17.57 32.44 42.08
N PHE A 156 -16.86 33.04 41.14
CA PHE A 156 -16.93 32.69 39.72
C PHE A 156 -15.77 31.76 39.38
N PHE A 157 -16.01 30.84 38.44
CA PHE A 157 -14.97 29.96 37.92
C PHE A 157 -14.02 30.75 37.01
N ASP A 158 -12.72 30.48 37.16
CA ASP A 158 -11.66 31.19 36.46
C ASP A 158 -11.38 30.58 35.08
N ASP A 159 -11.60 31.40 34.04
CA ASP A 159 -11.32 31.05 32.63
C ASP A 159 -9.81 30.87 32.37
N ASP A 160 -8.94 31.58 33.09
CA ASP A 160 -7.48 31.46 32.92
C ASP A 160 -6.98 30.14 33.49
N LYS A 161 -7.57 29.65 34.59
CA LYS A 161 -7.30 28.31 35.14
C LYS A 161 -7.76 27.21 34.20
N LEU A 162 -8.95 27.35 33.60
CA LEU A 162 -9.39 26.42 32.55
C LEU A 162 -8.40 26.39 31.38
N ARG A 163 -7.96 27.56 30.90
CA ARG A 163 -6.98 27.68 29.82
C ARG A 163 -5.63 27.07 30.18
N GLU A 164 -5.16 27.26 31.41
CA GLU A 164 -3.93 26.64 31.94
C GLU A 164 -4.02 25.11 31.88
N GLY A 165 -5.12 24.54 32.37
CA GLY A 165 -5.36 23.10 32.30
C GLY A 165 -5.40 22.56 30.87
N LEU A 166 -6.11 23.24 29.97
CA LEU A 166 -6.18 22.84 28.55
C LEU A 166 -4.82 22.94 27.83
N LYS A 167 -4.01 23.96 28.13
CA LYS A 167 -2.64 24.08 27.59
C LYS A 167 -1.76 22.91 28.04
N TRP A 168 -1.83 22.56 29.32
CA TRP A 168 -1.13 21.38 29.82
C TRP A 168 -1.60 20.10 29.14
N LEU A 169 -2.92 19.95 28.95
CA LEU A 169 -3.50 18.79 28.29
C LEU A 169 -2.96 18.62 26.87
N VAL A 170 -2.98 19.70 26.07
CA VAL A 170 -2.45 19.71 24.70
C VAL A 170 -0.96 19.34 24.66
N SER A 171 -0.16 19.85 25.61
CA SER A 171 1.27 19.51 25.71
C SER A 171 1.53 18.05 26.13
N SER A 172 0.52 17.36 26.66
CA SER A 172 0.61 16.00 27.17
C SER A 172 -0.11 14.97 26.27
N LEU A 173 -0.67 15.40 25.13
CA LEU A 173 -1.38 14.50 24.21
C LEU A 173 -0.41 13.50 23.57
N PRO A 174 -0.87 12.25 23.33
CA PRO A 174 -0.10 11.30 22.55
C PRO A 174 0.09 11.82 21.12
N VAL A 175 1.28 11.59 20.58
CA VAL A 175 1.60 11.96 19.19
C VAL A 175 0.78 11.07 18.26
N GLN A 176 0.09 11.67 17.29
CA GLN A 176 -0.64 10.93 16.26
C GLN A 176 0.36 10.21 15.35
N PRO A 177 0.09 8.95 14.97
CA PRO A 177 0.99 8.23 14.09
C PRO A 177 1.01 8.88 12.70
N ASP A 178 2.20 9.22 12.23
CA ASP A 178 2.42 9.73 10.88
C ASP A 178 2.44 8.56 9.90
N VAL A 179 1.31 8.39 9.20
CA VAL A 179 1.08 7.26 8.30
C VAL A 179 0.78 7.72 6.89
N THR A 180 1.26 6.94 5.93
CA THR A 180 1.03 7.14 4.51
C THR A 180 0.29 5.93 3.93
N LEU A 181 -0.70 6.19 3.08
CA LEU A 181 -1.39 5.16 2.32
C LEU A 181 -0.51 4.73 1.14
N VAL A 182 -0.18 3.45 1.07
CA VAL A 182 0.65 2.87 0.02
C VAL A 182 -0.04 1.67 -0.61
N LYS A 183 0.28 1.42 -1.88
CA LYS A 183 -0.13 0.18 -2.53
C LYS A 183 0.79 -0.95 -2.09
N THR A 184 0.22 -2.03 -1.59
CA THR A 184 0.96 -3.18 -1.04
C THR A 184 1.85 -3.85 -2.07
N HIS A 185 1.37 -3.95 -3.31
CA HIS A 185 2.13 -4.44 -4.45
C HIS A 185 3.38 -3.59 -4.73
N GLU A 186 3.23 -2.27 -4.81
CA GLU A 186 4.32 -1.35 -5.13
C GLU A 186 5.37 -1.33 -4.01
N LEU A 187 4.94 -1.27 -2.75
CA LEU A 187 5.83 -1.28 -1.60
C LEU A 187 6.63 -2.60 -1.51
N LEU A 188 6.01 -3.73 -1.82
CA LEU A 188 6.74 -5.00 -1.85
C LEU A 188 7.83 -5.01 -2.92
N LEU A 189 7.54 -4.46 -4.11
CA LEU A 189 8.52 -4.35 -5.18
C LEU A 189 9.68 -3.42 -4.79
N GLU A 190 9.41 -2.38 -4.01
CA GLU A 190 10.45 -1.49 -3.45
C GLU A 190 11.41 -2.25 -2.53
N TYR A 191 10.90 -3.18 -1.71
CA TYR A 191 11.76 -4.03 -0.87
C TYR A 191 12.48 -5.13 -1.67
N LEU A 192 11.83 -5.66 -2.70
CA LEU A 192 12.30 -6.81 -3.46
C LEU A 192 13.36 -6.43 -4.50
N ASN A 193 13.14 -5.37 -5.28
CA ASN A 193 13.97 -5.04 -6.45
C ASN A 193 15.45 -4.80 -6.10
N PRO A 194 15.81 -4.05 -5.05
CA PRO A 194 17.22 -3.86 -4.67
C PRO A 194 17.92 -5.19 -4.32
N GLN A 195 17.20 -6.11 -3.67
CA GLN A 195 17.74 -7.42 -3.31
C GLN A 195 17.91 -8.33 -4.54
N LEU A 196 16.99 -8.25 -5.51
CA LEU A 196 17.11 -8.95 -6.78
C LEU A 196 18.26 -8.40 -7.64
N GLU A 197 18.49 -7.09 -7.65
CA GLU A 197 19.64 -6.47 -8.33
C GLU A 197 20.96 -6.91 -7.70
N LEU A 198 21.02 -7.00 -6.37
CA LEU A 198 22.18 -7.52 -5.65
C LEU A 198 22.45 -9.00 -5.99
N LEU A 199 21.40 -9.84 -6.03
CA LEU A 199 21.49 -11.23 -6.48
C LEU A 199 21.98 -11.35 -7.93
N ASN A 200 21.63 -10.39 -8.79
CA ASN A 200 21.99 -10.39 -10.22
C ASN A 200 23.40 -9.82 -10.50
N THR A 201 23.95 -9.00 -9.60
CA THR A 201 25.25 -8.33 -9.76
C THR A 201 26.42 -9.07 -9.11
N HIS A 202 26.18 -9.98 -8.15
CA HIS A 202 27.24 -10.82 -7.63
C HIS A 202 27.77 -11.77 -8.70
N VAL A 203 29.01 -11.52 -9.13
CA VAL A 203 29.82 -12.19 -10.17
C VAL A 203 30.14 -13.67 -9.85
N ALA A 204 29.38 -14.32 -8.97
CA ALA A 204 29.50 -15.76 -8.71
C ALA A 204 28.39 -16.51 -9.46
N PRO A 205 28.68 -17.64 -10.11
CA PRO A 205 27.63 -18.53 -10.63
C PRO A 205 26.95 -19.14 -9.39
N GLY A 206 25.78 -18.65 -8.97
CA GLY A 206 25.24 -19.19 -7.72
C GLY A 206 23.91 -18.72 -7.16
N ALA A 207 23.20 -17.73 -7.73
CA ALA A 207 21.85 -17.44 -7.24
C ALA A 207 20.91 -18.58 -7.64
N GLY A 208 20.61 -19.48 -6.71
CA GLY A 208 19.73 -20.61 -6.91
C GLY A 208 18.26 -20.26 -6.69
N PRO A 209 17.35 -21.22 -6.92
CA PRO A 209 15.95 -21.08 -6.54
C PRO A 209 15.76 -20.74 -5.07
N GLY A 210 16.57 -21.33 -4.19
CA GLY A 210 16.52 -21.10 -2.74
C GLY A 210 16.78 -19.65 -2.36
N ASP A 211 17.78 -19.01 -2.97
CA ASP A 211 18.11 -17.60 -2.72
C ASP A 211 16.99 -16.68 -3.19
N CYS A 212 16.44 -16.96 -4.38
CA CYS A 212 15.30 -16.23 -4.94
C CYS A 212 14.06 -16.34 -4.03
N ILE A 213 13.77 -17.53 -3.50
CA ILE A 213 12.64 -17.76 -2.58
C ILE A 213 12.88 -17.05 -1.24
N SER A 214 14.09 -17.12 -0.71
CA SER A 214 14.45 -16.48 0.56
C SER A 214 14.29 -14.96 0.47
N VAL A 215 14.86 -14.33 -0.55
CA VAL A 215 14.74 -12.88 -0.78
C VAL A 215 13.28 -12.45 -0.91
N PHE A 216 12.48 -13.18 -1.69
CA PHE A 216 11.06 -12.86 -1.83
C PHE A 216 10.28 -13.02 -0.52
N ASN A 217 10.42 -14.16 0.17
CA ASN A 217 9.71 -14.41 1.43
C ASN A 217 10.14 -13.43 2.52
N ASN A 218 11.40 -12.97 2.51
CA ASN A 218 11.89 -11.93 3.41
C ASN A 218 11.24 -10.57 3.11
N ALA A 219 11.14 -10.16 1.84
CA ALA A 219 10.42 -8.95 1.46
C ALA A 219 8.94 -9.00 1.88
N VAL A 220 8.30 -10.16 1.75
CA VAL A 220 6.92 -10.38 2.23
C VAL A 220 6.80 -10.27 3.75
N ASN A 221 7.78 -10.80 4.50
CA ASN A 221 7.83 -10.65 5.96
C ASN A 221 7.99 -9.18 6.36
N GLN A 222 8.93 -8.47 5.72
CA GLN A 222 9.17 -7.05 5.98
C GLN A 222 7.91 -6.22 5.74
N LEU A 223 7.20 -6.42 4.63
CA LEU A 223 5.92 -5.76 4.37
C LEU A 223 4.90 -6.01 5.49
N ALA A 224 4.77 -7.26 5.94
CA ALA A 224 3.84 -7.63 7.01
C ALA A 224 4.22 -6.97 8.34
N GLU A 225 5.51 -6.91 8.67
CA GLU A 225 6.03 -6.27 9.88
C GLU A 225 5.79 -4.76 9.88
N GLU A 226 6.01 -4.09 8.74
CA GLU A 226 5.80 -2.65 8.58
C GLU A 226 4.34 -2.23 8.78
N ILE A 227 3.41 -2.98 8.17
CA ILE A 227 1.98 -2.73 8.32
C ILE A 227 1.54 -2.96 9.78
N LEU A 228 2.07 -4.00 10.42
CA LEU A 228 1.77 -4.32 11.82
C LEU A 228 2.36 -3.27 12.77
N ALA A 229 3.58 -2.78 12.49
CA ALA A 229 4.21 -1.70 13.26
C ALA A 229 3.40 -0.41 13.17
N ALA A 230 2.92 -0.04 11.96
CA ALA A 230 2.06 1.12 11.77
C ALA A 230 0.73 0.97 12.53
N ALA A 231 0.07 -0.19 12.42
CA ALA A 231 -1.17 -0.45 13.15
C ALA A 231 -0.98 -0.38 14.68
N ASN A 232 0.13 -0.91 15.19
CA ASN A 232 0.45 -0.89 16.61
C ASN A 232 0.84 0.50 17.13
N ALA A 233 1.37 1.38 16.28
CA ALA A 233 1.64 2.78 16.64
C ALA A 233 0.34 3.54 16.97
N ASN A 234 -0.81 3.03 16.56
CA ASN A 234 -2.11 3.63 16.79
C ASN A 234 -2.84 3.03 18.01
N CYS A 235 -2.31 3.28 19.21
CA CYS A 235 -2.90 2.78 20.46
C CYS A 235 -4.31 3.33 20.73
N SER A 236 -4.61 4.54 20.25
CA SER A 236 -5.89 5.22 20.49
C SER A 236 -6.95 4.88 19.46
N GLN A 237 -6.68 4.10 18.40
CA GLN A 237 -7.60 3.88 17.26
C GLN A 237 -7.98 5.19 16.54
N TRP A 238 -7.05 6.14 16.46
CA TRP A 238 -7.18 7.36 15.68
C TRP A 238 -7.32 7.05 14.18
N PRO A 239 -8.10 7.81 13.38
CA PRO A 239 -8.84 9.02 13.75
C PRO A 239 -10.22 8.72 14.36
N ALA A 240 -10.79 9.75 14.97
CA ALA A 240 -12.08 9.67 15.64
C ALA A 240 -13.23 9.40 14.65
N PRO A 241 -14.16 8.47 14.94
CA PRO A 241 -15.25 8.14 14.05
C PRO A 241 -16.23 9.32 13.83
N GLU A 242 -16.29 10.27 14.76
CA GLU A 242 -17.13 11.46 14.65
C GLU A 242 -16.75 12.38 13.49
N ILE A 243 -15.55 12.21 12.92
CA ILE A 243 -15.14 12.92 11.71
C ILE A 243 -16.07 12.59 10.52
N ASP A 244 -16.75 11.44 10.54
CA ASP A 244 -17.81 11.09 9.57
C ASP A 244 -19.12 11.87 9.75
N LEU A 245 -19.29 12.61 10.84
CA LEU A 245 -20.45 13.47 11.06
C LEU A 245 -20.30 14.84 10.40
N LEU A 246 -19.10 15.20 9.93
CA LEU A 246 -18.88 16.42 9.17
C LEU A 246 -19.65 16.36 7.84
N GLU A 247 -20.19 17.49 7.39
CA GLU A 247 -20.92 17.55 6.12
C GLU A 247 -19.99 17.20 4.96
N ARG A 248 -20.42 16.29 4.07
CA ARG A 248 -19.60 15.83 2.93
C ARG A 248 -19.09 16.93 2.00
N THR A 249 -19.81 18.05 1.94
CA THR A 249 -19.46 19.21 1.11
C THR A 249 -18.63 20.26 1.85
N SER A 250 -18.35 20.08 3.14
CA SER A 250 -17.57 21.03 3.93
C SER A 250 -16.08 20.92 3.62
N ASN A 251 -15.35 22.04 3.75
CA ASN A 251 -13.90 22.04 3.56
C ASN A 251 -13.21 21.15 4.59
N GLU A 252 -13.69 21.15 5.84
CA GLU A 252 -13.16 20.33 6.93
C GLU A 252 -13.24 18.84 6.57
N ARG A 253 -14.37 18.39 6.01
CA ARG A 253 -14.54 17.00 5.58
C ARG A 253 -13.63 16.63 4.42
N ILE A 254 -13.52 17.50 3.42
CA ILE A 254 -12.64 17.29 2.26
C ILE A 254 -11.17 17.18 2.71
N TYR A 255 -10.72 18.07 3.60
CA TYR A 255 -9.37 18.03 4.16
C TYR A 255 -9.17 16.79 5.04
N ALA A 256 -10.15 16.42 5.86
CA ALA A 256 -10.07 15.21 6.67
C ALA A 256 -9.90 13.95 5.79
N GLU A 257 -10.65 13.82 4.70
CA GLU A 257 -10.53 12.68 3.77
C GLU A 257 -9.20 12.67 2.99
N MET A 258 -8.62 13.85 2.75
CA MET A 258 -7.36 13.98 2.00
C MET A 258 -6.12 13.69 2.87
N PHE A 259 -6.16 14.04 4.15
CA PHE A 259 -4.98 14.02 5.03
C PHE A 259 -5.05 13.02 6.18
N LEU A 260 -6.24 12.57 6.58
CA LEU A 260 -6.40 11.58 7.65
C LEU A 260 -6.53 10.18 7.04
N PRO A 261 -5.96 9.15 7.68
CA PRO A 261 -6.21 7.78 7.27
C PRO A 261 -7.68 7.42 7.51
N SER A 262 -8.21 6.49 6.73
CA SER A 262 -9.59 6.02 6.86
C SER A 262 -9.88 5.50 8.29
N ILE A 263 -11.07 5.78 8.83
CA ILE A 263 -11.47 5.33 10.15
C ILE A 263 -11.31 3.81 10.31
N GLY A 264 -10.76 3.39 11.45
CA GLY A 264 -10.52 1.97 11.74
C GLY A 264 -9.43 1.33 10.88
N TRP A 265 -8.53 2.11 10.25
CA TRP A 265 -7.45 1.58 9.43
C TRP A 265 -6.53 0.60 10.18
N SER A 266 -6.26 0.84 11.47
CA SER A 266 -5.46 -0.04 12.34
C SER A 266 -6.27 -1.13 13.04
N SER A 267 -7.58 -1.25 12.74
CA SER A 267 -8.44 -2.21 13.43
C SER A 267 -8.04 -3.66 13.10
N PRO A 268 -8.17 -4.58 14.06
CA PRO A 268 -7.89 -6.01 13.82
C PRO A 268 -8.71 -6.59 12.66
N SER A 269 -9.94 -6.11 12.46
CA SER A 269 -10.82 -6.57 11.38
C SER A 269 -10.30 -6.21 9.98
N ARG A 270 -9.48 -5.17 9.85
CA ARG A 270 -8.82 -4.80 8.59
C ARG A 270 -7.41 -5.38 8.46
N ILE A 271 -6.63 -5.31 9.54
CA ILE A 271 -5.23 -5.73 9.53
C ILE A 271 -5.08 -7.25 9.41
N GLN A 272 -5.90 -8.05 10.11
CA GLN A 272 -5.74 -9.51 10.09
C GLN A 272 -5.99 -10.14 8.70
N PRO A 273 -7.06 -9.80 7.96
CA PRO A 273 -7.25 -10.29 6.59
C PRO A 273 -6.13 -9.86 5.64
N LEU A 274 -5.63 -8.63 5.80
CA LEU A 274 -4.53 -8.09 5.00
C LEU A 274 -3.24 -8.87 5.24
N LEU A 275 -2.86 -9.08 6.51
CA LEU A 275 -1.69 -9.87 6.86
C LEU A 275 -1.82 -11.33 6.40
N ALA A 276 -3.02 -11.92 6.47
CA ALA A 276 -3.26 -13.26 5.95
C ALA A 276 -3.04 -13.32 4.42
N ALA A 277 -3.52 -12.32 3.67
CA ALA A 277 -3.32 -12.23 2.22
C ALA A 277 -1.84 -12.05 1.85
N ILE A 278 -1.12 -11.16 2.54
CA ILE A 278 0.32 -10.96 2.36
C ILE A 278 1.09 -12.25 2.65
N ASN A 279 0.81 -12.90 3.78
CA ASN A 279 1.46 -14.17 4.13
C ASN A 279 1.13 -15.30 3.14
N SER A 280 -0.06 -15.29 2.51
CA SER A 280 -0.42 -16.26 1.48
C SER A 280 0.36 -16.09 0.16
N CYS A 281 1.06 -14.96 -0.01
CA CYS A 281 1.93 -14.73 -1.17
C CYS A 281 3.24 -15.48 -1.07
N LYS A 282 3.66 -15.92 0.14
CA LYS A 282 4.89 -16.69 0.34
C LYS A 282 4.95 -17.90 -0.56
N ILE A 283 6.15 -18.18 -1.03
CA ILE A 283 6.41 -19.24 -1.99
C ILE A 283 7.13 -20.39 -1.27
N PRO A 284 6.72 -21.67 -1.49
CA PRO A 284 7.36 -22.82 -0.87
C PRO A 284 8.79 -23.05 -1.37
N GLU A 285 9.57 -23.78 -0.58
CA GLU A 285 10.93 -24.19 -0.95
C GLU A 285 10.95 -25.02 -2.23
N PHE A 286 12.01 -24.86 -3.01
CA PHE A 286 12.24 -25.63 -4.23
C PHE A 286 12.98 -26.92 -3.90
N SER A 287 12.24 -28.03 -3.78
CA SER A 287 12.77 -29.32 -3.30
C SER A 287 13.21 -30.28 -4.40
N TYR A 288 13.20 -29.83 -5.66
CA TYR A 288 13.57 -30.69 -6.80
C TYR A 288 15.09 -30.69 -7.02
N ASP A 289 15.63 -31.86 -7.35
CA ASP A 289 17.05 -32.02 -7.64
C ASP A 289 17.44 -31.28 -8.94
N LEU A 290 18.45 -30.43 -8.82
CA LEU A 290 19.03 -29.63 -9.91
C LEU A 290 20.50 -29.99 -10.17
N SER A 291 21.04 -31.01 -9.51
CA SER A 291 22.44 -31.44 -9.65
C SER A 291 22.81 -31.80 -11.10
N TRP A 292 21.82 -32.24 -11.88
CA TRP A 292 21.95 -32.56 -13.30
C TRP A 292 22.25 -31.34 -14.20
N LEU A 293 21.97 -30.11 -13.76
CA LEU A 293 22.36 -28.89 -14.50
C LEU A 293 23.87 -28.69 -14.57
N ASN A 294 24.61 -29.24 -13.60
CA ASN A 294 26.07 -29.19 -13.57
C ASN A 294 26.72 -30.23 -14.50
N HIS A 295 25.94 -30.99 -15.26
CA HIS A 295 26.44 -32.01 -16.18
C HIS A 295 26.50 -31.44 -17.60
N GLY A 296 27.72 -31.31 -18.12
CA GLY A 296 27.96 -30.83 -19.47
C GLY A 296 27.43 -31.81 -20.53
N SER A 297 26.84 -31.27 -21.59
CA SER A 297 26.33 -32.04 -22.72
C SER A 297 27.17 -31.79 -23.97
N HIS A 298 27.49 -32.86 -24.69
CA HIS A 298 28.35 -32.77 -25.89
C HIS A 298 27.59 -32.58 -27.20
N MET A 299 26.26 -32.83 -27.29
CA MET A 299 25.36 -32.30 -28.35
C MET A 299 23.89 -32.76 -28.29
N GLY A 300 23.00 -31.89 -28.81
CA GLY A 300 21.71 -32.19 -29.42
C GLY A 300 20.64 -32.79 -28.51
N LYS A 301 20.56 -34.12 -28.49
CA LYS A 301 19.48 -34.86 -27.81
C LYS A 301 19.53 -34.71 -26.29
N GLN A 302 20.74 -34.73 -25.72
CA GLN A 302 20.93 -34.57 -24.28
C GLN A 302 20.51 -33.17 -23.79
N ILE A 303 20.77 -32.11 -24.56
CA ILE A 303 20.33 -30.75 -24.24
C ILE A 303 18.80 -30.66 -24.29
N GLN A 304 18.16 -31.31 -25.28
CA GLN A 304 16.70 -31.38 -25.36
C GLN A 304 16.10 -32.15 -24.18
N ASP A 305 16.71 -33.28 -23.79
CA ASP A 305 16.27 -34.08 -22.64
C ASP A 305 16.42 -33.28 -21.33
N GLN A 306 17.53 -32.58 -21.13
CA GLN A 306 17.77 -31.69 -19.98
C GLN A 306 16.80 -30.50 -19.96
N LYS A 307 16.51 -29.91 -21.13
CA LYS A 307 15.50 -28.84 -21.25
C LYS A 307 14.13 -29.33 -20.80
N LYS A 308 13.70 -30.50 -21.30
CA LYS A 308 12.42 -31.09 -20.95
C LYS A 308 12.34 -31.42 -19.45
N LEU A 309 13.43 -31.89 -18.86
CA LEU A 309 13.53 -32.13 -17.42
C LEU A 309 13.38 -30.83 -16.62
N LEU A 310 13.95 -29.71 -17.09
CA LEU A 310 13.76 -28.39 -16.48
C LEU A 310 12.29 -27.96 -16.54
N GLU A 311 11.66 -28.12 -17.71
CA GLU A 311 10.25 -27.80 -17.93
C GLU A 311 9.36 -28.63 -16.99
N GLU A 312 9.60 -29.93 -16.86
CA GLU A 312 8.86 -30.82 -15.95
C GLU A 312 9.06 -30.44 -14.47
N CYS A 313 10.27 -30.03 -14.06
CA CYS A 313 10.54 -29.57 -12.71
C CYS A 313 9.83 -28.25 -12.39
N LEU A 314 9.89 -27.26 -13.28
CA LEU A 314 9.18 -25.99 -13.12
C LEU A 314 7.67 -26.18 -13.15
N ALA A 315 7.16 -27.05 -14.03
CA ALA A 315 5.74 -27.34 -14.12
C ALA A 315 5.21 -27.93 -12.81
N ARG A 316 5.87 -28.96 -12.27
CA ARG A 316 5.50 -29.55 -10.97
C ARG A 316 5.62 -28.53 -9.83
N TYR A 317 6.63 -27.67 -9.85
CA TYR A 317 6.74 -26.64 -8.84
C TYR A 317 5.55 -25.68 -8.87
N LEU A 318 5.14 -25.22 -10.06
CA LEU A 318 4.05 -24.27 -10.23
C LEU A 318 2.67 -24.88 -9.93
N THR A 319 2.45 -26.15 -10.25
CA THR A 319 1.15 -26.84 -10.01
C THR A 319 1.05 -27.49 -8.64
N GLU A 320 2.05 -28.28 -8.24
CA GLU A 320 1.97 -29.15 -7.05
C GLU A 320 2.37 -28.39 -5.78
N SER A 321 3.53 -27.72 -5.84
CA SER A 321 4.13 -27.06 -4.68
C SER A 321 3.51 -25.68 -4.46
N ALA A 322 3.63 -24.80 -5.45
CA ALA A 322 3.15 -23.43 -5.37
C ALA A 322 1.63 -23.34 -5.60
N ARG A 323 1.02 -24.26 -6.37
CA ARG A 323 -0.42 -24.21 -6.71
C ARG A 323 -0.82 -22.85 -7.27
N LEU A 324 -0.02 -22.37 -8.21
CA LEU A 324 -0.16 -21.06 -8.85
C LEU A 324 -0.99 -21.13 -10.13
N LEU A 325 -0.84 -22.20 -10.89
CA LEU A 325 -1.39 -22.35 -12.24
C LEU A 325 -2.07 -23.71 -12.38
N ASP A 326 -3.10 -23.74 -13.22
CA ASP A 326 -3.74 -24.98 -13.65
C ASP A 326 -2.92 -25.69 -14.74
N GLU A 327 -3.20 -26.98 -14.97
CA GLU A 327 -2.48 -27.82 -15.93
C GLU A 327 -2.47 -27.26 -17.37
N SER A 328 -3.49 -26.49 -17.76
CA SER A 328 -3.58 -25.87 -19.08
C SER A 328 -2.71 -24.63 -19.23
N GLN A 329 -2.49 -23.87 -18.14
CA GLN A 329 -1.72 -22.63 -18.15
C GLN A 329 -0.23 -22.87 -17.92
N VAL A 330 0.11 -23.87 -17.09
CA VAL A 330 1.49 -24.14 -16.69
C VAL A 330 2.38 -24.50 -17.88
N VAL A 331 1.85 -25.22 -18.88
CA VAL A 331 2.64 -25.68 -20.04
C VAL A 331 3.12 -24.49 -20.86
N THR A 332 2.24 -23.52 -21.11
CA THR A 332 2.57 -22.31 -21.86
C THR A 332 3.56 -21.44 -21.07
N GLU A 333 3.28 -21.20 -19.80
CA GLU A 333 4.10 -20.32 -18.96
C GLU A 333 5.52 -20.89 -18.74
N VAL A 334 5.64 -22.18 -18.48
CA VAL A 334 6.95 -22.85 -18.33
C VAL A 334 7.75 -22.81 -19.63
N ASN A 335 7.09 -22.98 -20.78
CA ASN A 335 7.76 -22.90 -22.07
C ASN A 335 8.31 -21.48 -22.30
N VAL A 336 7.54 -20.44 -21.98
CA VAL A 336 7.98 -19.04 -22.03
C VAL A 336 9.15 -18.79 -21.06
N MET A 337 9.06 -19.26 -19.82
CA MET A 337 10.14 -19.15 -18.81
C MET A 337 11.43 -19.80 -19.31
N VAL A 338 11.36 -21.02 -19.83
CA VAL A 338 12.56 -21.76 -20.29
C VAL A 338 13.13 -21.15 -21.57
N GLN A 339 12.29 -20.73 -22.51
CA GLN A 339 12.76 -20.10 -23.75
C GLN A 339 13.45 -18.75 -23.52
N ASN A 340 12.92 -17.93 -22.61
CA ASN A 340 13.39 -16.55 -22.44
C ASN A 340 14.43 -16.40 -21.32
N CYS A 341 14.43 -17.29 -20.33
CA CYS A 341 15.25 -17.15 -19.14
C CYS A 341 16.34 -18.22 -18.99
N VAL A 342 16.46 -19.18 -19.92
CA VAL A 342 17.51 -20.21 -19.87
C VAL A 342 18.47 -20.03 -21.04
N GLY A 343 19.73 -19.77 -20.71
CA GLY A 343 20.82 -19.67 -21.68
C GLY A 343 21.51 -21.02 -21.89
N LEU A 344 22.24 -21.12 -23.00
CA LEU A 344 23.26 -22.13 -23.18
C LEU A 344 24.63 -21.51 -23.00
N GLU A 345 25.44 -22.07 -22.10
CA GLU A 345 26.81 -21.66 -21.86
C GLU A 345 27.77 -22.76 -22.30
N LEU A 346 28.83 -22.38 -23.02
CA LEU A 346 29.89 -23.30 -23.43
C LEU A 346 31.04 -23.20 -22.43
N GLN A 347 31.31 -24.28 -21.72
CA GLN A 347 32.42 -24.39 -20.77
C GLN A 347 33.22 -25.65 -21.07
N ASP A 348 34.55 -25.51 -21.21
CA ASP A 348 35.48 -26.64 -21.38
C ASP A 348 35.06 -27.65 -22.47
N SER A 349 34.54 -27.16 -23.60
CA SER A 349 34.04 -27.97 -24.73
C SER A 349 32.73 -28.75 -24.49
N SER A 350 31.98 -28.41 -23.44
CA SER A 350 30.66 -28.95 -23.14
C SER A 350 29.64 -27.83 -22.99
N TYR A 351 28.41 -28.08 -23.44
CA TYR A 351 27.31 -27.14 -23.31
C TYR A 351 26.55 -27.38 -22.01
N TYR A 352 26.22 -26.31 -21.29
CA TYR A 352 25.47 -26.33 -20.05
C TYR A 352 24.21 -25.49 -20.21
N LEU A 353 23.11 -25.95 -19.62
CA LEU A 353 21.94 -25.11 -19.41
C LEU A 353 22.21 -24.20 -18.22
N ALA A 354 22.10 -22.89 -18.44
CA ALA A 354 22.28 -21.87 -17.42
C ALA A 354 20.95 -21.13 -17.20
N PRO A 355 20.09 -21.60 -16.26
CA PRO A 355 18.87 -20.90 -15.91
C PRO A 355 19.19 -19.58 -15.19
N ARG A 356 18.62 -18.48 -15.68
CA ARG A 356 18.63 -17.19 -14.99
C ARG A 356 17.52 -17.19 -13.95
N TRP A 357 17.80 -17.77 -12.78
CA TRP A 357 16.80 -17.99 -11.74
C TRP A 357 16.06 -16.72 -11.33
N VAL A 358 16.74 -15.58 -11.22
CA VAL A 358 16.10 -14.28 -10.92
C VAL A 358 15.03 -13.92 -11.95
N ALA A 359 15.27 -14.15 -13.24
CA ALA A 359 14.30 -13.86 -14.30
C ALA A 359 13.12 -14.85 -14.28
N ILE A 360 13.39 -16.14 -14.04
CA ILE A 360 12.35 -17.16 -13.89
C ILE A 360 11.45 -16.80 -12.70
N PHE A 361 12.05 -16.56 -11.54
CA PHE A 361 11.31 -16.26 -10.32
C PHE A 361 10.59 -14.92 -10.36
N ARG A 362 11.09 -13.92 -11.11
CA ARG A 362 10.36 -12.66 -11.35
C ARG A 362 8.96 -12.91 -11.94
N ARG A 363 8.84 -13.83 -12.90
CA ARG A 363 7.53 -14.23 -13.43
C ARG A 363 6.66 -14.92 -12.36
N ILE A 364 7.25 -15.81 -11.57
CA ILE A 364 6.55 -16.49 -10.45
C ILE A 364 6.05 -15.49 -9.41
N TYR A 365 6.85 -14.48 -9.08
CA TYR A 365 6.46 -13.39 -8.17
C TYR A 365 5.26 -12.65 -8.74
N ASN A 366 5.28 -12.22 -10.01
CA ASN A 366 4.17 -11.50 -10.61
C ASN A 366 2.84 -12.26 -10.53
N TRP A 367 2.85 -13.58 -10.77
CA TRP A 367 1.67 -14.44 -10.58
C TRP A 367 1.16 -14.44 -9.13
N ARG A 368 2.05 -14.43 -8.14
CA ARG A 368 1.66 -14.31 -6.72
C ARG A 368 1.10 -12.94 -6.40
N LEU A 369 1.77 -11.90 -6.89
CA LEU A 369 1.50 -10.52 -6.54
C LEU A 369 0.24 -9.96 -7.17
N ALA A 370 -0.25 -10.57 -8.26
CA ALA A 370 -1.57 -10.25 -8.82
C ALA A 370 -2.69 -10.27 -7.76
N LYS A 371 -2.57 -11.11 -6.72
CA LYS A 371 -3.53 -11.16 -5.60
C LYS A 371 -3.54 -9.90 -4.73
N LEU A 372 -2.44 -9.16 -4.71
CA LEU A 372 -2.29 -7.91 -3.95
C LEU A 372 -2.56 -6.67 -4.80
N SER A 373 -2.70 -6.81 -6.12
CA SER A 373 -2.86 -5.68 -7.03
C SER A 373 -4.27 -5.11 -7.09
N THR A 374 -5.29 -5.88 -6.67
CA THR A 374 -6.71 -5.51 -6.85
C THR A 374 -7.54 -5.71 -5.58
N GLY A 375 -8.44 -4.76 -5.31
CA GLY A 375 -9.50 -4.89 -4.30
C GLY A 375 -9.15 -4.27 -2.94
N LYS A 376 -9.91 -4.63 -1.89
CA LYS A 376 -9.81 -4.00 -0.55
C LYS A 376 -8.49 -4.24 0.20
N LEU A 377 -7.62 -5.10 -0.34
CA LEU A 377 -6.34 -5.49 0.26
C LEU A 377 -5.14 -4.96 -0.55
N SER A 378 -5.39 -4.14 -1.58
CA SER A 378 -4.33 -3.55 -2.40
C SER A 378 -3.62 -2.37 -1.75
N GLU A 379 -4.20 -1.83 -0.68
CA GLU A 379 -3.71 -0.63 -0.01
C GLU A 379 -3.54 -0.87 1.48
N ALA A 380 -2.45 -0.35 2.04
CA ALA A 380 -2.13 -0.42 3.45
C ALA A 380 -1.55 0.90 3.94
N TYR A 381 -1.62 1.12 5.25
CA TYR A 381 -0.96 2.25 5.89
C TYR A 381 0.36 1.79 6.48
N VAL A 382 1.42 2.57 6.23
CA VAL A 382 2.77 2.37 6.79
C VAL A 382 3.27 3.67 7.40
N LEU A 383 4.25 3.59 8.31
CA LEU A 383 4.83 4.78 8.94
C LEU A 383 5.67 5.56 7.93
N THR A 384 5.41 6.86 7.80
CA THR A 384 6.08 7.74 6.83
C THR A 384 7.60 7.76 7.02
N GLN A 385 8.07 7.67 8.26
CA GLN A 385 9.51 7.65 8.61
C GLN A 385 10.26 6.46 8.00
N HIS A 386 9.59 5.33 7.79
CA HIS A 386 10.22 4.11 7.28
C HIS A 386 10.33 4.10 5.75
N LEU A 387 9.57 4.94 5.04
CA LEU A 387 9.72 5.13 3.59
C LEU A 387 10.99 5.89 3.22
N TYR A 388 11.49 6.75 4.12
CA TYR A 388 12.70 7.55 3.90
C TYR A 388 13.98 6.93 4.50
N GLN A 389 13.86 5.81 5.22
CA GLN A 389 15.02 5.03 5.63
C GLN A 389 15.38 4.07 4.49
N ALA A 390 16.41 4.43 3.71
CA ALA A 390 17.00 3.51 2.75
C ALA A 390 17.32 2.17 3.45
N PRO A 391 17.06 1.01 2.83
CA PRO A 391 17.26 -0.27 3.48
C PRO A 391 18.72 -0.38 3.91
N ALA A 392 18.94 -0.45 5.22
CA ALA A 392 20.26 -0.63 5.79
C ALA A 392 20.84 -1.93 5.20
N ALA A 393 21.90 -1.77 4.41
CA ALA A 393 22.65 -2.91 3.90
C ALA A 393 22.98 -3.84 5.07
N ALA A 394 22.57 -5.10 4.97
CA ALA A 394 22.86 -6.11 5.96
C ALA A 394 24.38 -6.27 6.11
N GLY A 395 24.93 -5.62 7.14
CA GLY A 395 26.33 -5.64 7.52
C GLY A 395 26.46 -6.19 8.93
N SER A 396 26.88 -7.45 8.99
CA SER A 396 27.24 -8.25 10.16
C SER A 396 27.91 -7.51 11.35
N ASN A 397 27.39 -7.82 12.54
CA ASN A 397 28.00 -7.83 13.89
C ASN A 397 28.19 -6.50 14.65
N GLY A 398 27.45 -6.40 15.76
CA GLY A 398 28.07 -6.07 17.06
C GLY A 398 27.65 -4.77 17.74
N THR A 399 26.97 -4.95 18.88
CA THR A 399 26.93 -4.08 20.08
C THR A 399 26.14 -2.77 20.04
N THR A 400 25.08 -2.79 20.87
CA THR A 400 24.48 -1.69 21.64
C THR A 400 25.38 -0.48 21.86
N GLN A 401 24.86 0.72 21.53
CA GLN A 401 24.94 1.90 22.40
C GLN A 401 23.97 2.97 21.89
N GLY A 402 22.99 3.32 22.74
CA GLY A 402 22.22 4.54 22.55
C GLY A 402 23.06 5.77 22.87
N LEU A 403 22.67 6.91 22.29
CA LEU A 403 22.74 8.25 22.89
C LEU A 403 22.12 9.27 21.93
N THR A 404 21.05 9.90 22.43
CA THR A 404 20.59 11.28 22.24
C THR A 404 21.48 12.24 21.43
N ALA A 405 20.88 13.04 20.54
CA ALA A 405 21.03 14.51 20.52
C ALA A 405 20.12 15.20 19.48
N ASN A 406 19.26 16.06 19.99
CA ASN A 406 19.09 17.48 19.67
C ASN A 406 18.68 17.97 18.27
N THR A 407 17.57 18.70 18.33
CA THR A 407 17.10 19.81 17.51
C THR A 407 18.19 20.68 16.89
N ALA A 408 18.15 20.84 15.56
CA ALA A 408 18.52 22.06 14.87
C ALA A 408 17.77 22.15 13.53
N SER A 409 17.15 23.30 13.32
CA SER A 409 16.42 23.75 12.13
C SER A 409 17.24 23.71 10.84
N SER A 410 16.59 23.40 9.72
CA SER A 410 16.77 24.15 8.47
C SER A 410 15.64 23.88 7.49
N ASP A 411 15.11 24.98 6.97
CA ASP A 411 14.16 25.11 5.87
C ASP A 411 14.59 24.34 4.61
N ALA A 412 13.62 23.67 3.97
CA ALA A 412 13.44 23.53 2.52
C ALA A 412 12.28 22.56 2.24
N VAL A 413 11.05 23.07 2.13
CA VAL A 413 9.92 22.30 1.59
C VAL A 413 9.75 22.71 0.14
N ASP A 414 10.60 22.15 -0.72
CA ASP A 414 10.32 22.10 -2.15
C ASP A 414 9.37 20.93 -2.40
N HIS A 415 8.22 21.23 -3.02
CA HIS A 415 7.31 20.23 -3.55
C HIS A 415 8.02 19.43 -4.65
N ILE A 416 8.57 18.28 -4.30
CA ILE A 416 9.12 17.33 -5.27
C ILE A 416 8.15 16.17 -5.40
N MET A 417 7.44 16.16 -6.54
CA MET A 417 6.76 14.97 -7.04
C MET A 417 7.69 13.76 -6.92
N MET A 418 7.15 12.64 -6.46
CA MET A 418 7.81 11.34 -6.48
C MET A 418 8.56 11.14 -7.81
N PRO A 419 9.84 10.75 -7.81
CA PRO A 419 10.51 10.38 -9.04
C PRO A 419 9.82 9.12 -9.57
N ALA A 420 9.27 9.21 -10.78
CA ALA A 420 8.74 8.06 -11.50
C ALA A 420 9.89 7.05 -11.70
N VAL A 421 9.90 6.01 -10.87
CA VAL A 421 10.76 4.85 -11.09
C VAL A 421 10.22 4.17 -12.33
N SER A 422 11.04 4.17 -13.39
CA SER A 422 10.77 3.44 -14.62
C SER A 422 10.67 1.96 -14.28
N THR A 423 9.46 1.48 -14.02
CA THR A 423 9.14 0.06 -13.98
C THR A 423 9.54 -0.51 -15.32
N GLY A 424 10.64 -1.25 -15.38
CA GLY A 424 11.06 -2.04 -16.54
C GLY A 424 10.13 -3.23 -16.77
N ILE A 425 8.82 -2.99 -16.74
CA ILE A 425 7.77 -3.94 -17.09
C ILE A 425 7.50 -3.71 -18.57
N THR A 426 7.70 -4.75 -19.37
CA THR A 426 7.38 -4.67 -20.79
C THR A 426 5.85 -4.64 -20.96
N LEU A 427 5.36 -3.89 -21.94
CA LEU A 427 3.91 -3.73 -22.19
C LEU A 427 3.21 -5.09 -22.36
N ASP A 428 3.91 -6.07 -22.92
CA ASP A 428 3.43 -7.45 -23.09
C ASP A 428 3.17 -8.16 -21.74
N GLU A 429 3.96 -7.88 -20.70
CA GLU A 429 3.76 -8.45 -19.36
C GLU A 429 2.57 -7.82 -18.62
N ILE A 430 2.20 -6.57 -18.91
CA ILE A 430 1.02 -5.91 -18.31
C ILE A 430 -0.26 -6.43 -18.97
N ILE A 431 -0.23 -6.66 -20.28
CA ILE A 431 -1.39 -7.11 -21.07
C ILE A 431 -1.77 -8.56 -20.71
N GLU A 432 -0.78 -9.43 -20.48
CA GLU A 432 -0.99 -10.84 -20.15
C GLU A 432 -1.53 -11.05 -18.72
N ILE A 433 -1.23 -10.15 -17.78
CA ILE A 433 -1.74 -10.18 -16.39
C ILE A 433 -3.15 -9.58 -16.28
N SER A 434 -3.54 -8.69 -17.20
CA SER A 434 -4.83 -7.96 -17.16
C SER A 434 -5.99 -8.72 -17.81
N CYS A 435 -5.72 -9.84 -18.48
CA CYS A 435 -6.74 -10.72 -19.07
C CYS A 435 -6.64 -12.09 -18.36
N ASP A 436 -7.37 -12.37 -17.29
CA ASP A 436 -8.77 -12.79 -17.37
C ASP A 436 -9.41 -12.89 -15.98
N LEU A 437 -10.72 -12.61 -15.90
CA LEU A 437 -11.77 -13.40 -15.22
C LEU A 437 -13.07 -12.59 -15.10
N ASN A 438 -13.86 -12.56 -16.17
CA ASN A 438 -15.32 -12.53 -16.06
C ASN A 438 -15.87 -13.60 -17.01
N VAL A 439 -16.09 -14.79 -16.44
CA VAL A 439 -16.89 -15.85 -17.05
C VAL A 439 -18.33 -15.35 -17.17
N VAL A 440 -18.81 -15.14 -18.39
CA VAL A 440 -20.24 -15.19 -18.68
C VAL A 440 -20.45 -16.37 -19.63
N ASP A 441 -21.29 -17.30 -19.17
CA ASP A 441 -21.72 -18.53 -19.83
C ASP A 441 -21.87 -18.44 -21.35
N ALA A 442 -21.12 -19.29 -22.06
CA ALA A 442 -21.54 -19.83 -23.35
C ALA A 442 -21.02 -21.26 -23.50
N GLN A 443 -21.93 -22.24 -23.40
CA GLN A 443 -21.66 -23.65 -23.65
C GLN A 443 -21.06 -23.90 -25.05
N PRO A 444 -20.14 -24.86 -25.21
CA PRO A 444 -19.66 -25.27 -26.52
C PRO A 444 -20.66 -26.21 -27.20
N VAL A 445 -21.24 -25.76 -28.32
CA VAL A 445 -22.00 -26.64 -29.21
C VAL A 445 -21.01 -27.45 -30.05
N THR A 446 -21.04 -28.76 -29.85
CA THR A 446 -20.36 -29.79 -30.65
C THR A 446 -21.15 -30.03 -31.94
N LEU A 447 -20.48 -30.10 -33.10
CA LEU A 447 -20.99 -30.75 -34.31
C LEU A 447 -19.84 -31.46 -35.08
N PRO A 448 -20.06 -32.67 -35.66
CA PRO A 448 -19.02 -33.63 -36.05
C PRO A 448 -18.48 -33.44 -37.49
N PRO A 449 -17.37 -34.10 -37.88
CA PRO A 449 -16.66 -33.83 -39.14
C PRO A 449 -17.35 -34.47 -40.35
N ARG A 450 -17.38 -33.74 -41.48
CA ARG A 450 -17.71 -34.29 -42.81
C ARG A 450 -16.45 -34.40 -43.68
N LEU A 451 -16.22 -35.61 -44.18
CA LEU A 451 -15.18 -35.99 -45.16
C LEU A 451 -15.38 -35.29 -46.52
N PRO A 452 -14.30 -34.93 -47.24
CA PRO A 452 -14.36 -34.69 -48.68
C PRO A 452 -14.18 -36.00 -49.47
N VAL A 453 -15.07 -36.18 -50.44
CA VAL A 453 -15.05 -37.23 -51.48
C VAL A 453 -13.99 -36.90 -52.53
N HIS A 454 -13.19 -37.90 -52.91
CA HIS A 454 -12.26 -37.90 -54.04
C HIS A 454 -12.96 -37.72 -55.40
N VAL A 455 -12.38 -36.93 -56.31
CA VAL A 455 -12.27 -37.31 -57.75
C VAL A 455 -10.94 -36.81 -58.32
N HIS A 456 -10.28 -37.72 -59.02
CA HIS A 456 -9.02 -37.66 -59.75
C HIS A 456 -8.92 -36.60 -60.86
N GLU A 457 -7.69 -36.14 -61.15
CA GLU A 457 -6.99 -36.39 -62.43
C GLU A 457 -5.48 -36.06 -62.35
N GLU A 458 -4.66 -37.07 -62.66
CA GLU A 458 -3.26 -37.03 -63.12
C GLU A 458 -3.30 -37.39 -64.64
N PRO A 459 -2.23 -37.39 -65.48
CA PRO A 459 -0.80 -37.07 -65.22
C PRO A 459 -0.05 -36.33 -66.38
N GLN A 460 1.24 -35.99 -66.15
CA GLN A 460 2.42 -36.29 -67.01
C GLN A 460 3.50 -35.16 -67.14
N ALA A 461 4.60 -35.35 -66.38
CA ALA A 461 6.01 -35.62 -66.76
C ALA A 461 6.85 -34.83 -67.81
N LEU A 462 8.17 -34.77 -67.47
CA LEU A 462 9.43 -34.54 -68.24
C LEU A 462 9.85 -33.06 -68.47
N ALA A 463 11.12 -32.64 -68.47
CA ALA A 463 12.44 -33.08 -67.99
C ALA A 463 13.46 -31.97 -68.37
N ASP A 464 14.57 -31.86 -67.63
CA ASP A 464 15.93 -31.42 -68.00
C ASP A 464 16.20 -30.12 -68.79
N THR A 465 17.06 -29.22 -68.30
CA THR A 465 18.53 -29.13 -68.61
C THR A 465 19.22 -27.83 -68.14
N ASN A 466 20.39 -28.04 -67.52
CA ASN A 466 21.65 -27.27 -67.37
C ASN A 466 21.92 -25.93 -68.12
N GLY A 467 22.77 -25.08 -67.47
CA GLY A 467 23.82 -24.25 -68.11
C GLY A 467 23.80 -22.75 -67.72
N VAL A 468 24.63 -22.20 -66.81
CA VAL A 468 26.09 -21.88 -66.87
C VAL A 468 26.42 -20.40 -67.26
N LEU A 469 27.13 -19.73 -66.32
CA LEU A 469 28.19 -18.68 -66.40
C LEU A 469 27.97 -17.22 -66.88
N GLY A 470 28.62 -16.31 -66.12
CA GLY A 470 29.22 -15.02 -66.53
C GLY A 470 28.57 -13.80 -65.86
N VAL A 471 29.05 -13.24 -64.73
CA VAL A 471 30.24 -12.37 -64.55
C VAL A 471 30.34 -11.28 -65.63
N ASP A 472 30.10 -10.01 -65.28
CA ASP A 472 31.20 -9.03 -65.12
C ASP A 472 30.78 -7.66 -64.55
N GLU A 473 31.78 -7.07 -63.91
CA GLU A 473 32.08 -5.72 -63.37
C GLU A 473 31.23 -4.52 -63.84
N MET A 474 30.72 -3.69 -62.90
CA MET A 474 31.39 -2.58 -62.17
C MET A 474 31.56 -1.32 -63.03
N TYR A 475 30.90 -0.20 -62.67
CA TYR A 475 31.47 1.16 -62.73
C TYR A 475 30.55 2.18 -62.03
N ILE A 476 31.05 2.79 -60.96
CA ILE A 476 30.54 4.01 -60.30
C ILE A 476 31.49 5.15 -60.71
N PRO A 477 30.98 6.36 -60.99
CA PRO A 477 31.37 7.53 -60.19
C PRO A 477 30.16 8.46 -59.90
N ARG A 478 29.80 8.69 -58.62
CA ARG A 478 30.27 9.78 -57.71
C ARG A 478 29.73 11.19 -58.00
N ARG A 479 28.86 11.64 -57.08
CA ARG A 479 28.67 12.98 -56.46
C ARG A 479 28.45 14.21 -57.34
N VAL A 480 27.34 14.94 -57.09
CA VAL A 480 27.32 16.33 -56.57
C VAL A 480 26.06 16.53 -55.72
N GLU A 481 26.21 17.25 -54.61
CA GLU A 481 25.23 17.58 -53.57
C GLU A 481 24.37 18.82 -53.90
N LEU A 482 23.25 18.91 -53.15
CA LEU A 482 22.70 20.10 -52.47
C LEU A 482 21.43 20.80 -53.04
N GLY A 483 20.38 20.77 -52.19
CA GLY A 483 19.26 21.73 -52.11
C GLY A 483 18.14 21.52 -53.13
N GLU A 484 16.85 21.70 -52.84
CA GLU A 484 16.10 22.04 -51.62
C GLU A 484 14.61 21.92 -52.03
N VAL A 485 13.74 21.49 -51.09
CA VAL A 485 12.30 21.75 -51.01
C VAL A 485 11.32 21.15 -52.06
N MET A 486 10.45 20.27 -51.53
CA MET A 486 9.06 19.86 -51.87
C MET A 486 8.19 20.79 -52.77
N PRO A 487 6.94 20.41 -53.16
CA PRO A 487 6.27 19.10 -53.28
C PRO A 487 5.54 18.96 -54.66
N ILE A 488 4.77 17.87 -54.85
CA ILE A 488 3.43 17.80 -55.51
C ILE A 488 3.24 16.61 -56.47
N SER A 489 2.26 15.82 -56.06
CA SER A 489 1.28 14.97 -56.76
C SER A 489 1.73 13.90 -57.76
N ASP A 490 1.39 12.67 -57.38
CA ASP A 490 0.70 11.68 -58.21
C ASP A 490 0.07 12.27 -59.47
N ASP A 491 0.52 11.79 -60.63
CA ASP A 491 -0.35 11.23 -61.67
C ASP A 491 0.47 10.93 -62.93
N LYS A 492 1.37 9.93 -62.90
CA LYS A 492 2.06 9.46 -64.14
C LYS A 492 2.84 8.14 -64.08
N LEU A 493 2.34 7.10 -63.41
CA LEU A 493 2.89 5.75 -63.63
C LEU A 493 1.83 4.65 -63.84
N SER A 494 0.65 5.03 -64.30
CA SER A 494 -0.41 4.13 -64.75
C SER A 494 -0.32 3.73 -66.24
N ARG A 495 0.86 3.76 -66.87
CA ARG A 495 0.98 3.48 -68.33
C ARG A 495 2.12 2.59 -68.82
N LEU A 496 2.81 1.84 -67.96
CA LEU A 496 3.78 0.80 -68.35
C LEU A 496 3.88 -0.15 -67.13
N ARG A 497 3.52 -1.43 -67.14
CA ARG A 497 3.35 -2.42 -68.19
C ARG A 497 2.34 -3.46 -67.70
N VAL A 498 1.27 -3.63 -68.47
CA VAL A 498 0.63 -4.94 -68.63
C VAL A 498 1.39 -5.58 -69.77
N GLU A 499 2.23 -6.57 -69.48
CA GLU A 499 2.62 -7.66 -70.38
C GLU A 499 3.47 -8.68 -69.62
N LEU A 500 2.95 -9.92 -69.55
CA LEU A 500 3.53 -11.15 -68.96
C LEU A 500 3.77 -11.11 -67.43
N GLY A 501 3.02 -11.80 -66.57
CA GLY A 501 2.35 -13.09 -66.73
C GLY A 501 3.17 -14.19 -66.04
N GLU A 502 2.64 -14.67 -64.90
CA GLU A 502 3.03 -15.85 -64.11
C GLU A 502 4.09 -15.73 -63.01
N ALA A 503 3.62 -15.37 -61.80
CA ALA A 503 3.96 -16.11 -60.58
C ALA A 503 2.74 -16.12 -59.63
N MET A 504 2.39 -17.31 -59.14
CA MET A 504 1.29 -17.65 -58.22
C MET A 504 0.97 -16.58 -57.14
N PRO A 505 -0.32 -16.31 -56.83
CA PRO A 505 -0.67 -15.58 -55.61
C PRO A 505 -0.42 -16.50 -54.41
N ILE A 506 0.65 -16.21 -53.68
CA ILE A 506 0.99 -16.89 -52.44
C ILE A 506 -0.09 -16.54 -51.40
N LYS A 507 -0.63 -17.56 -50.75
CA LYS A 507 -1.59 -17.56 -49.61
C LYS A 507 -1.19 -16.68 -48.39
N THR A 508 -0.17 -15.85 -48.50
CA THR A 508 0.40 -15.00 -47.45
C THR A 508 -0.36 -13.68 -47.29
N ASP A 509 -0.93 -13.12 -48.36
CA ASP A 509 -1.65 -11.84 -48.30
C ASP A 509 -2.94 -11.93 -47.48
N ASP A 510 -3.65 -13.07 -47.52
CA ASP A 510 -4.85 -13.30 -46.71
C ASP A 510 -4.56 -13.43 -45.21
N LYS A 511 -3.35 -13.87 -44.84
CA LYS A 511 -2.93 -13.94 -43.43
C LYS A 511 -2.46 -12.60 -42.93
N LEU A 512 -1.72 -11.86 -43.75
CA LEU A 512 -1.23 -10.53 -43.39
C LEU A 512 -2.40 -9.54 -43.25
N SER A 513 -3.37 -9.58 -44.18
CA SER A 513 -4.59 -8.78 -44.11
C SER A 513 -5.46 -9.13 -42.90
N ARG A 514 -5.59 -10.41 -42.54
CA ARG A 514 -6.25 -10.83 -41.29
C ARG A 514 -5.54 -10.35 -40.04
N LEU A 515 -4.21 -10.41 -40.00
CA LEU A 515 -3.43 -9.94 -38.86
C LEU A 515 -3.55 -8.42 -38.71
N LEU A 516 -3.53 -7.71 -39.84
CA LEU A 516 -3.71 -6.27 -39.88
C LEU A 516 -5.13 -5.88 -39.41
N GLU A 517 -6.16 -6.60 -39.84
CA GLU A 517 -7.54 -6.41 -39.35
C GLU A 517 -7.68 -6.69 -37.85
N GLN A 518 -6.95 -7.69 -37.32
CA GLN A 518 -6.92 -7.97 -35.87
C GLN A 518 -6.19 -6.88 -35.09
N CYS A 519 -5.08 -6.36 -35.61
CA CYS A 519 -4.38 -5.22 -35.02
C CYS A 519 -5.24 -3.97 -35.01
N THR A 520 -5.97 -3.68 -36.10
CA THR A 520 -6.88 -2.53 -36.15
C THR A 520 -8.01 -2.65 -35.13
N LYS A 521 -8.64 -3.84 -34.99
CA LYS A 521 -9.67 -4.07 -33.97
C LYS A 521 -9.15 -3.94 -32.54
N LEU A 522 -7.89 -4.34 -32.30
CA LEU A 522 -7.26 -4.17 -30.99
C LEU A 522 -6.96 -2.69 -30.71
N GLN A 523 -6.49 -1.96 -31.72
CA GLN A 523 -6.23 -0.52 -31.65
C GLN A 523 -7.52 0.25 -31.33
N ASP A 524 -8.61 -0.02 -32.04
CA ASP A 524 -9.91 0.63 -31.83
C ASP A 524 -10.44 0.39 -30.41
N ARG A 525 -10.23 -0.82 -29.88
CA ARG A 525 -10.66 -1.20 -28.53
C ARG A 525 -9.79 -0.54 -27.44
N ILE A 526 -8.51 -0.35 -27.71
CA ILE A 526 -7.60 0.43 -26.84
C ILE A 526 -8.03 1.90 -26.84
N ASP A 527 -8.31 2.48 -27.99
CA ASP A 527 -8.76 3.87 -28.12
C ASP A 527 -10.11 4.09 -27.41
N GLU A 528 -11.06 3.16 -27.55
CA GLU A 528 -12.35 3.21 -26.84
C GLU A 528 -12.15 3.12 -25.31
N THR A 529 -11.22 2.27 -24.84
CA THR A 529 -10.93 2.13 -23.41
C THR A 529 -10.22 3.37 -22.87
N LEU A 530 -9.31 3.97 -23.62
CA LEU A 530 -8.59 5.18 -23.23
C LEU A 530 -9.47 6.43 -23.27
N SER A 531 -10.52 6.47 -24.11
CA SER A 531 -11.50 7.58 -24.17
C SER A 531 -12.35 7.73 -22.90
N ILE A 532 -12.30 6.75 -22.00
CA ILE A 532 -12.94 6.82 -20.68
C ILE A 532 -12.03 7.56 -19.69
N TYR A 533 -10.72 7.61 -19.95
CA TYR A 533 -9.70 8.19 -19.07
C TYR A 533 -9.15 9.53 -19.56
N PHE A 534 -9.24 9.83 -20.85
CA PHE A 534 -8.86 11.09 -21.51
C PHE A 534 -10.03 11.66 -22.29
#